data_AF-A0A957YGQ9-F1
#
_entry.id   AF-A0A957YGQ9-F1
#
_cell.length_a   1.000
_cell.length_b   1.000
_cell.length_c   1.000
_cell.angle_alpha   90.00
_cell.angle_beta   90.00
_cell.angle_gamma   90.00
#
_symmetry.space_group_name_H-M   'P 1'
#
loop_
_entity.id
_entity.type
_entity.pdbx_description
1 polymer ?
#
loop_
_entity_poly.entity_id
_entity_poly.type
_entity_poly.pdbx_seq_one_letter_code
_entity_poly.pdbx_strand_id
1 'polypeptide(L)'
;VTGKYEDDPSEATRWGFKLKPKTRNVLKPKNLQERLALMNAYIAKEESQPAEERFRVPKLEQVIELRDMVAANTQAHQEGQNQQENNLETIKKLTKALSLCLQAAAIYLLGMDFDFDLSTQMQNWGYDITLKRRSSSSKETAKEADPTNDETSADADASTNGAVDTDGAVDVGANGDA
;
A
#
# COMPACT_ATOMS: atom_id res chain seq x y z
N VAL A 1 37.43 9.99 2.44
CA VAL A 1 38.46 9.70 3.45
C VAL A 1 38.12 8.38 4.13
N THR A 2 38.83 7.31 3.79
CA THR A 2 38.77 6.02 4.49
C THR A 2 39.71 6.13 5.69
N GLY A 3 39.19 6.61 6.82
CA GLY A 3 39.94 6.62 8.07
C GLY A 3 40.15 5.19 8.53
N LYS A 4 41.41 4.78 8.69
CA LYS A 4 41.73 3.52 9.35
C LYS A 4 41.46 3.71 10.84
N TYR A 5 40.44 3.04 11.36
CA TYR A 5 40.27 2.85 12.80
C TYR A 5 41.24 1.73 13.19
N GLU A 6 42.50 2.10 13.42
CA GLU A 6 43.59 1.15 13.70
C GLU A 6 43.49 0.56 15.13
N ASP A 7 42.78 1.22 16.06
CA ASP A 7 42.85 0.85 17.49
C ASP A 7 41.69 0.01 18.05
N ASP A 8 40.44 0.15 17.60
CA ASP A 8 39.38 -0.80 18.00
C ASP A 8 38.15 -0.82 17.04
N PRO A 9 37.91 -1.89 16.27
CA PRO A 9 36.71 -2.01 15.42
C PRO A 9 35.40 -2.02 16.23
N SER A 10 35.48 -2.28 17.53
CA SER A 10 34.34 -2.30 18.45
C SER A 10 33.76 -0.90 18.64
N GLU A 11 34.61 0.13 18.69
CA GLU A 11 34.17 1.53 18.85
C GLU A 11 33.43 2.03 17.61
N ALA A 12 33.94 1.74 16.41
CA ALA A 12 33.26 2.13 15.16
C ALA A 12 31.86 1.49 15.04
N THR A 13 31.73 0.23 15.46
CA THR A 13 30.42 -0.45 15.50
C THR A 13 29.48 0.20 16.51
N ARG A 14 30.00 0.61 17.68
CA ARG A 14 29.27 1.35 18.72
C ARG A 14 28.73 2.69 18.23
N TRP A 15 29.41 3.31 17.27
CA TRP A 15 29.00 4.58 16.66
C TRP A 15 28.02 4.38 15.50
N GLY A 16 27.57 3.15 15.25
CA GLY A 16 26.60 2.82 14.19
C GLY A 16 27.23 2.60 12.82
N PHE A 17 28.57 2.60 12.70
CA PHE A 17 29.22 2.29 11.43
C PHE A 17 29.23 0.78 11.18
N LYS A 18 28.73 0.37 10.02
CA LYS A 18 28.85 -1.03 9.57
C LYS A 18 30.27 -1.28 9.09
N LEU A 19 30.97 -2.27 9.63
CA LEU A 19 32.32 -2.63 9.19
C LEU A 19 32.30 -3.75 8.15
N LYS A 20 33.24 -3.71 7.19
CA LYS A 20 33.48 -4.85 6.30
C LYS A 20 34.30 -5.91 7.06
N PRO A 21 33.79 -7.14 7.23
CA PRO A 21 34.35 -8.13 8.17
C PRO A 21 35.79 -8.53 7.88
N LYS A 22 36.24 -8.47 6.62
CA LYS A 22 37.62 -8.82 6.24
C LYS A 22 38.62 -7.67 6.30
N THR A 23 38.18 -6.42 6.25
CA THR A 23 39.09 -5.29 6.01
C THR A 23 39.03 -4.20 7.08
N ARG A 24 38.17 -4.37 8.10
CA ARG A 24 37.92 -3.34 9.14
C ARG A 24 37.58 -1.96 8.57
N ASN A 25 37.12 -1.91 7.31
CA ASN A 25 36.77 -0.67 6.65
C ASN A 25 35.33 -0.30 7.01
N VAL A 26 35.11 0.95 7.38
CA VAL A 26 33.77 1.53 7.55
C VAL A 26 33.05 1.56 6.21
N LEU A 27 31.90 0.90 6.17
CA LEU A 27 30.97 0.94 5.04
C LEU A 27 30.23 2.27 5.07
N LYS A 28 30.19 2.92 3.90
CA LYS A 28 29.33 4.09 3.71
C LYS A 28 27.86 3.63 3.74
N PRO A 29 26.98 4.36 4.44
CA PRO A 29 25.55 4.09 4.40
C PRO A 29 25.03 4.21 2.96
N LYS A 30 24.25 3.24 2.52
CA LYS A 30 23.81 3.11 1.12
C LYS A 30 22.56 3.91 0.84
N ASN A 31 21.60 3.86 1.76
CA ASN A 31 20.30 4.52 1.61
C ASN A 31 20.15 5.67 2.61
N LEU A 32 19.05 6.42 2.48
CA LEU A 32 18.78 7.59 3.33
C LEU A 32 18.51 7.19 4.79
N GLN A 33 17.79 6.09 5.00
CA GLN A 33 17.49 5.55 6.33
C GLN A 33 18.75 5.17 7.10
N GLU A 34 19.70 4.50 6.45
CA GLU A 34 21.01 4.18 7.03
C GLU A 34 21.83 5.44 7.35
N ARG A 35 21.71 6.50 6.54
CA ARG A 35 22.35 7.80 6.82
C ARG A 35 21.73 8.49 8.03
N LEU A 36 20.40 8.51 8.13
CA LEU A 36 19.68 9.06 9.28
C LEU A 36 19.98 8.28 10.56
N ALA A 37 19.98 6.95 10.50
CA ALA A 37 20.34 6.09 11.64
C ALA A 37 21.76 6.38 12.14
N LEU A 38 22.72 6.56 11.22
CA LEU A 38 24.10 6.92 11.56
C LEU A 38 24.18 8.32 12.21
N MET A 39 23.48 9.32 11.66
CA MET A 39 23.44 10.66 12.25
C MET A 39 22.83 10.65 13.66
N ASN A 40 21.76 9.88 13.87
CA ASN A 40 21.15 9.72 15.19
C ASN A 40 22.08 9.03 16.19
N ALA A 41 22.80 7.99 15.76
CA ALA A 41 23.79 7.31 16.60
C ALA A 41 24.95 8.22 16.99
N TYR A 42 25.42 9.05 16.05
CA TYR A 42 26.44 10.07 16.31
C TYR A 42 25.95 11.11 17.34
N ILE A 43 24.77 11.68 17.12
CA ILE A 43 24.17 12.69 18.03
C ILE A 43 24.00 12.12 19.43
N ALA A 44 23.40 10.94 19.56
CA ALA A 44 23.19 10.29 20.86
C ALA A 44 24.50 10.05 21.62
N LYS A 45 25.59 9.75 20.89
CA LYS A 45 26.90 9.54 21.50
C LYS A 45 27.52 10.84 21.98
N GLU A 46 27.50 11.88 21.16
CA GLU A 46 28.02 13.21 21.51
C GLU A 46 27.24 13.85 22.66
N GLU A 47 25.91 13.68 22.70
CA GLU A 47 25.07 14.15 23.79
C GLU A 47 25.38 13.43 25.11
N SER A 48 25.78 12.15 25.05
CA SER A 48 26.18 11.38 26.23
C SER A 48 27.53 11.80 26.84
N GLN A 49 28.32 12.62 26.13
CA GLN A 49 29.63 13.06 26.56
C GLN A 49 29.59 14.49 27.13
N PRO A 50 30.43 14.80 28.15
CA PRO A 50 30.67 16.16 28.60
C PRO A 50 31.13 17.05 27.44
N ALA A 51 30.76 18.34 27.45
CA ALA A 51 31.05 19.26 26.35
C ALA A 51 32.53 19.36 25.98
N GLU A 52 33.42 19.09 26.93
CA GLU A 52 34.87 19.11 26.77
C GLU A 52 35.42 17.91 25.97
N GLU A 53 34.70 16.79 25.99
CA GLU A 53 35.09 15.53 25.33
C GLU A 53 34.46 15.36 23.94
N ARG A 54 33.49 16.22 23.59
CA ARG A 54 32.79 16.20 22.31
C ARG A 54 33.73 16.48 21.13
N PHE A 55 33.41 15.92 19.97
CA PHE A 55 34.12 16.22 18.74
C PHE A 55 33.93 17.69 18.35
N ARG A 56 35.06 18.32 17.99
CA ARG A 56 35.07 19.71 17.50
C ARG A 56 34.61 19.83 16.05
N VAL A 57 34.80 18.78 15.24
CA VAL A 57 34.50 18.77 13.81
C VAL A 57 33.97 17.37 13.40
N PRO A 58 32.75 17.27 12.85
CA PRO A 58 31.74 18.31 12.73
C PRO A 58 31.21 18.76 14.11
N LYS A 59 30.70 19.99 14.22
CA LYS A 59 30.04 20.43 15.47
C LYS A 59 28.70 19.69 15.63
N LEU A 60 28.37 19.27 16.84
CA LEU A 60 27.11 18.57 17.15
C LEU A 60 25.88 19.31 16.61
N GLU A 61 25.80 20.63 16.82
CA GLU A 61 24.70 21.48 16.32
C GLU A 61 24.52 21.37 14.80
N GLN A 62 25.61 21.32 14.03
CA GLN A 62 25.55 21.20 12.58
C GLN A 62 25.00 19.83 12.16
N VAL A 63 25.36 18.77 12.89
CA VAL A 63 24.86 17.42 12.59
C VAL A 63 23.38 17.30 12.95
N ILE A 64 22.96 17.90 14.05
CA ILE A 64 21.55 18.03 14.45
C ILE A 64 20.74 18.74 13.37
N GLU A 65 21.20 19.91 12.91
CA GLU A 65 20.51 20.71 11.89
C GLU A 65 20.38 19.96 10.56
N LEU A 66 21.46 19.29 10.12
CA LEU A 66 21.44 18.45 8.91
C LEU A 66 20.48 17.27 9.04
N ARG A 67 20.47 16.60 10.19
CA ARG A 67 19.58 15.47 10.49
C ARG A 67 18.11 15.92 10.46
N ASP A 68 17.80 17.09 11.03
CA ASP A 68 16.45 17.66 11.03
C ASP A 68 16.00 18.06 9.62
N MET A 69 16.86 18.72 8.84
CA MET A 69 16.57 19.05 7.44
C MET A 69 16.29 17.80 6.59
N VAL A 70 17.08 16.74 6.75
CA VAL A 70 16.89 15.49 6.01
C VAL A 70 15.60 14.78 6.45
N ALA A 71 15.30 14.76 7.75
CA ALA A 71 14.07 14.18 8.27
C ALA A 71 12.83 14.93 7.73
N ALA A 72 12.83 16.25 7.79
CA ALA A 72 11.74 17.09 7.29
C ALA A 72 11.51 16.89 5.78
N ASN A 73 12.59 16.84 4.99
CA ASN A 73 12.49 16.60 3.55
C ASN A 73 11.92 15.20 3.23
N THR A 74 12.32 14.18 4.01
CA THR A 74 11.79 12.82 3.87
C THR A 74 10.29 12.78 4.15
N GLN A 75 9.85 13.46 5.21
CA GLN A 75 8.43 13.55 5.56
C GLN A 75 7.62 14.28 4.49
N ALA A 76 8.12 15.41 3.99
CA ALA A 76 7.47 16.16 2.91
C ALA A 76 7.31 15.32 1.63
N HIS A 77 8.32 14.50 1.29
CA HIS A 77 8.21 13.58 0.16
C HIS A 77 7.14 12.50 0.35
N GLN A 78 7.04 11.91 1.54
CA GLN A 78 6.01 10.92 1.85
C GLN A 78 4.60 11.52 1.80
N GLU A 79 4.44 12.72 2.36
CA GLU A 79 3.17 13.44 2.35
C GLU A 79 2.75 13.78 0.91
N GLY A 80 3.69 14.23 0.08
CA GLY A 80 3.45 14.48 -1.35
C GLY A 80 3.01 13.23 -2.11
N GLN A 81 3.58 12.05 -1.80
CA GLN A 81 3.15 10.79 -2.40
C GLN A 81 1.72 10.41 -1.96
N ASN A 82 1.44 10.47 -0.66
CA ASN A 82 0.11 10.18 -0.12
C ASN A 82 -0.95 11.13 -0.72
N GLN A 83 -0.62 12.42 -0.89
CA GLN A 83 -1.52 13.38 -1.51
C GLN A 83 -1.81 13.04 -2.97
N GLN A 84 -0.80 12.59 -3.73
CA GLN A 84 -1.00 12.13 -5.10
C GLN A 84 -1.92 10.92 -5.16
N GLU A 85 -1.73 9.93 -4.30
CA GLU A 85 -2.57 8.74 -4.22
C GLU A 85 -4.04 9.11 -3.89
N ASN A 86 -4.24 9.97 -2.89
CA ASN A 86 -5.56 10.47 -2.51
C ASN A 86 -6.24 11.25 -3.65
N ASN A 87 -5.48 12.06 -4.39
CA ASN A 87 -5.98 12.78 -5.55
C ASN A 87 -6.42 11.82 -6.66
N LEU A 88 -5.64 10.77 -6.94
CA LEU A 88 -5.99 9.76 -7.93
C LEU A 88 -7.26 8.99 -7.53
N GLU A 89 -7.41 8.63 -6.26
CA GLU A 89 -8.64 8.01 -5.76
C GLU A 89 -9.85 8.93 -5.90
N THR A 90 -9.68 10.21 -5.58
CA THR A 90 -10.73 11.21 -5.68
C THR A 90 -11.18 11.38 -7.13
N ILE A 91 -10.23 11.48 -8.07
CA ILE A 91 -10.53 11.54 -9.51
C ILE A 91 -11.29 10.30 -9.95
N LYS A 92 -10.87 9.09 -9.53
CA LYS A 92 -11.60 7.84 -9.87
C LYS A 92 -13.04 7.87 -9.36
N LYS A 93 -13.27 8.31 -8.12
CA LYS A 93 -14.60 8.43 -7.52
C LYS A 93 -15.47 9.43 -8.29
N LEU A 94 -14.93 10.60 -8.59
CA LEU A 94 -15.64 11.65 -9.35
C LEU A 94 -15.96 11.21 -10.78
N THR A 95 -15.03 10.57 -11.49
CA THR A 95 -15.27 10.04 -12.84
C THR A 95 -16.37 8.97 -12.83
N LYS A 96 -16.39 8.09 -11.82
CA LYS A 96 -17.46 7.11 -11.66
C LYS A 96 -18.81 7.78 -11.40
N ALA A 97 -18.86 8.77 -10.50
CA ALA A 97 -20.09 9.53 -10.24
C ALA A 97 -20.59 10.24 -11.51
N LEU A 98 -19.69 10.89 -12.26
CA LEU A 98 -20.02 11.52 -13.53
C LEU A 98 -20.59 10.51 -14.54
N SER A 99 -19.98 9.33 -14.66
CA SER A 99 -20.47 8.29 -15.57
C SER A 99 -21.88 7.81 -15.22
N LEU A 100 -22.20 7.68 -13.92
CA LEU A 100 -23.53 7.29 -13.45
C LEU A 100 -24.56 8.39 -13.73
N CYS A 101 -24.19 9.66 -13.50
CA CYS A 101 -25.06 10.79 -13.83
C CYS A 101 -25.34 10.86 -15.33
N LEU A 102 -24.33 10.67 -16.18
CA LEU A 102 -24.50 10.65 -17.64
C LEU A 102 -25.37 9.47 -18.09
N GLN A 103 -25.22 8.29 -17.49
CA GLN A 103 -26.08 7.14 -17.76
C GLN A 103 -27.53 7.41 -17.34
N ALA A 104 -27.75 7.99 -16.15
CA ALA A 104 -29.09 8.33 -15.67
C ALA A 104 -29.75 9.39 -16.56
N ALA A 105 -29.00 10.43 -16.97
CA ALA A 105 -29.49 11.45 -17.89
C ALA A 105 -29.84 10.86 -19.25
N ALA A 106 -28.99 9.96 -19.78
CA ALA A 106 -29.29 9.23 -21.00
C ALA A 106 -30.60 8.44 -20.85
N ILE A 107 -30.74 7.58 -19.83
CA ILE A 107 -31.98 6.81 -19.59
C ILE A 107 -33.22 7.71 -19.49
N TYR A 108 -33.11 8.86 -18.83
CA TYR A 108 -34.22 9.81 -18.72
C TYR A 108 -34.64 10.40 -20.07
N LEU A 109 -33.68 10.84 -20.89
CA LEU A 109 -33.93 11.33 -22.25
C LEU A 109 -34.57 10.24 -23.13
N LEU A 110 -34.11 9.00 -22.97
CA LEU A 110 -34.67 7.84 -23.67
C LEU A 110 -36.09 7.49 -23.23
N GLY A 111 -36.45 7.77 -21.97
CA GLY A 111 -37.78 7.48 -21.44
C GLY A 111 -38.83 8.55 -21.75
N MET A 112 -38.41 9.80 -22.04
CA MET A 112 -39.34 10.91 -22.29
C MET A 112 -39.53 11.26 -23.77
N ASP A 113 -38.47 11.26 -24.60
CA ASP A 113 -38.53 11.87 -25.94
C ASP A 113 -38.61 10.87 -27.09
N PHE A 114 -38.28 9.60 -26.84
CA PHE A 114 -38.20 8.58 -27.89
C PHE A 114 -38.90 7.33 -27.37
N ASP A 115 -39.99 6.88 -28.00
CA ASP A 115 -40.72 5.61 -27.72
C ASP A 115 -39.81 4.37 -27.96
N PHE A 116 -38.66 4.30 -27.29
CA PHE A 116 -37.57 3.35 -27.48
C PHE A 116 -36.97 3.28 -28.89
N ASP A 117 -37.34 4.18 -29.82
CA ASP A 117 -36.78 4.22 -31.18
C ASP A 117 -35.48 5.06 -31.22
N LEU A 118 -34.44 4.43 -30.68
CA LEU A 118 -33.26 5.08 -30.11
C LEU A 118 -32.06 5.25 -31.06
N SER A 119 -32.09 4.58 -32.21
CA SER A 119 -30.85 4.14 -32.86
C SER A 119 -30.00 5.28 -33.41
N THR A 120 -30.62 6.32 -33.97
CA THR A 120 -29.88 7.34 -34.73
C THR A 120 -29.39 8.51 -33.87
N GLN A 121 -30.17 8.97 -32.89
CA GLN A 121 -29.78 10.12 -32.07
C GLN A 121 -28.70 9.77 -31.02
N MET A 122 -28.78 8.60 -30.40
CA MET A 122 -27.73 8.14 -29.47
C MET A 122 -26.38 7.91 -30.18
N GLN A 123 -26.41 7.44 -31.43
CA GLN A 123 -25.21 7.26 -32.23
C GLN A 123 -24.56 8.62 -32.59
N ASN A 124 -25.35 9.66 -32.84
CA ASN A 124 -24.85 11.03 -33.03
C ASN A 124 -24.21 11.62 -31.77
N TRP A 125 -24.58 11.13 -30.58
CA TRP A 125 -23.94 11.49 -29.31
C TRP A 125 -22.71 10.63 -28.98
N GLY A 126 -22.31 9.74 -29.89
CA GLY A 126 -21.12 8.90 -29.74
C GLY A 126 -21.33 7.63 -28.91
N TYR A 127 -22.58 7.25 -28.61
CA TYR A 127 -22.87 5.97 -27.97
C TYR A 127 -22.89 4.83 -29.00
N ASP A 128 -22.25 3.71 -28.66
CA ASP A 128 -22.30 2.49 -29.46
C ASP A 128 -23.46 1.60 -28.98
N ILE A 129 -24.46 1.39 -29.84
CA ILE A 129 -25.72 0.74 -29.47
C ILE A 129 -25.65 -0.75 -29.85
N THR A 130 -25.47 -1.61 -28.85
CA THR A 130 -25.55 -3.06 -29.04
C THR A 130 -26.95 -3.58 -28.71
N LEU A 131 -27.77 -3.81 -29.75
CA LEU A 131 -29.08 -4.45 -29.61
C LEU A 131 -28.91 -5.93 -29.26
N LYS A 132 -28.96 -6.25 -27.97
CA LYS A 132 -28.96 -7.64 -27.48
C LYS A 132 -30.35 -8.23 -27.71
N ARG A 133 -30.59 -8.88 -28.86
CA ARG A 133 -31.82 -9.66 -29.09
C ARG A 133 -31.92 -10.73 -28.00
N ARG A 134 -33.00 -10.72 -27.21
CA ARG A 134 -33.33 -11.85 -26.35
C ARG A 134 -33.65 -13.02 -27.28
N SER A 135 -32.83 -14.07 -27.27
CA SER A 135 -33.18 -15.32 -27.95
C SER A 135 -34.43 -15.86 -27.27
N SER A 136 -35.58 -15.78 -27.96
CA SER A 136 -36.78 -16.47 -27.56
C SER A 136 -36.56 -17.97 -27.70
N SER A 137 -36.09 -18.63 -26.64
CA SER A 137 -36.18 -20.09 -26.55
C SER A 137 -37.64 -20.44 -26.31
N SER A 138 -38.40 -20.57 -27.39
CA SER A 138 -39.74 -21.14 -27.38
C SER A 138 -39.65 -22.57 -26.86
N LYS A 139 -40.32 -22.80 -25.74
CA LYS A 139 -40.58 -24.11 -25.16
C LYS A 139 -41.82 -24.68 -25.85
N GLU A 140 -41.64 -25.72 -26.67
CA GLU A 140 -42.71 -26.55 -27.23
C GLU A 140 -42.30 -28.04 -27.10
N THR A 141 -43.31 -28.90 -27.01
CA THR A 141 -43.47 -29.98 -26.04
C THR A 141 -43.16 -31.42 -26.51
N ALA A 142 -42.69 -32.23 -25.55
CA ALA A 142 -43.09 -33.62 -25.20
C ALA A 142 -42.81 -34.83 -26.11
N LYS A 143 -42.05 -35.79 -25.55
CA LYS A 143 -42.19 -37.27 -25.49
C LYS A 143 -40.89 -37.85 -24.91
N GLU A 144 -40.76 -38.90 -24.13
CA GLU A 144 -41.59 -39.90 -23.43
C GLU A 144 -40.57 -40.69 -22.55
N ALA A 145 -41.02 -41.36 -21.48
CA ALA A 145 -40.21 -42.10 -20.47
C ALA A 145 -39.19 -43.12 -21.06
N ASP A 146 -38.11 -43.55 -20.40
CA ASP A 146 -38.06 -44.35 -19.16
C ASP A 146 -36.57 -44.53 -18.68
N PRO A 147 -36.30 -44.98 -17.43
CA PRO A 147 -35.02 -44.88 -16.74
C PRO A 147 -34.19 -46.17 -16.77
N THR A 148 -32.87 -46.02 -16.63
CA THR A 148 -32.00 -47.08 -16.11
C THR A 148 -30.92 -46.46 -15.24
N ASN A 149 -31.07 -46.70 -13.93
CA ASN A 149 -29.95 -46.77 -12.99
C ASN A 149 -28.99 -47.87 -13.47
N ASP A 150 -27.67 -47.66 -13.37
CA ASP A 150 -26.87 -48.55 -12.55
C ASP A 150 -25.48 -47.99 -12.17
N GLU A 151 -25.15 -48.29 -10.91
CA GLU A 151 -23.87 -48.43 -10.18
C GLU A 151 -22.60 -47.65 -10.57
N THR A 152 -22.03 -46.83 -9.67
CA THR A 152 -21.18 -47.16 -8.48
C THR A 152 -19.71 -47.40 -8.82
N SER A 153 -18.83 -46.59 -8.24
CA SER A 153 -17.47 -46.92 -7.75
C SER A 153 -16.76 -45.59 -7.44
N ALA A 154 -16.58 -45.20 -6.18
CA ALA A 154 -15.39 -45.47 -5.36
C ALA A 154 -14.14 -44.72 -5.92
N ASP A 155 -13.31 -44.01 -5.19
CA ASP A 155 -12.94 -44.04 -3.78
C ASP A 155 -12.11 -42.76 -3.49
N ALA A 156 -12.04 -42.40 -2.20
CA ALA A 156 -10.88 -41.91 -1.42
C ALA A 156 -9.90 -40.87 -2.04
N ASP A 157 -9.25 -39.97 -1.31
CA ASP A 157 -8.91 -39.87 0.10
C ASP A 157 -8.26 -38.48 0.29
N ALA A 158 -7.97 -38.18 1.55
CA ALA A 158 -6.84 -37.37 2.02
C ALA A 158 -7.07 -35.87 2.24
N SER A 159 -7.23 -35.56 3.54
CA SER A 159 -6.26 -34.78 4.34
C SER A 159 -6.07 -33.30 4.00
N THR A 160 -5.85 -32.36 4.91
CA THR A 160 -5.84 -32.24 6.38
C THR A 160 -5.55 -30.74 6.63
N ASN A 161 -5.62 -30.34 7.90
CA ASN A 161 -5.16 -29.08 8.49
C ASN A 161 -6.23 -27.98 8.52
N GLY A 162 -6.53 -27.36 9.65
CA GLY A 162 -5.80 -27.31 10.91
C GLY A 162 -6.08 -25.94 11.53
N ALA A 163 -6.40 -25.95 12.81
CA ALA A 163 -6.88 -24.83 13.61
C ALA A 163 -6.03 -23.55 13.54
N VAL A 164 -6.70 -22.40 13.73
CA VAL A 164 -6.14 -21.27 14.47
C VAL A 164 -7.23 -20.69 15.37
N ASP A 165 -7.10 -20.99 16.65
CA ASP A 165 -7.64 -20.19 17.76
C ASP A 165 -7.04 -18.79 17.74
N THR A 166 -7.86 -17.77 17.98
CA THR A 166 -7.40 -16.55 18.66
C THR A 166 -8.46 -16.11 19.66
N ASP A 167 -8.24 -16.54 20.89
CA ASP A 167 -8.78 -15.94 22.10
C ASP A 167 -7.98 -14.65 22.37
N GLY A 168 -8.64 -13.59 22.82
CA GLY A 168 -7.99 -12.28 22.94
C GLY A 168 -8.91 -11.17 23.44
N ALA A 169 -9.41 -11.34 24.67
CA ALA A 169 -10.07 -10.31 25.45
C ALA A 169 -9.21 -9.03 25.57
N VAL A 170 -9.83 -7.86 25.39
CA VAL A 170 -9.28 -6.58 25.86
C VAL A 170 -10.29 -5.96 26.80
N ASP A 171 -10.02 -6.16 28.09
CA ASP A 171 -10.59 -5.45 29.23
C ASP A 171 -9.94 -4.06 29.29
N VAL A 172 -10.74 -3.01 29.10
CA VAL A 172 -10.29 -1.61 29.33
C VAL A 172 -10.93 -1.14 30.62
N GLY A 173 -10.26 -1.44 31.73
CA GLY A 173 -10.51 -0.82 33.02
C GLY A 173 -10.04 0.65 33.01
N ALA A 174 -10.98 1.56 33.23
CA ALA A 174 -10.70 2.96 33.56
C ALA A 174 -10.80 3.16 35.08
N ASN A 175 -9.65 3.06 35.76
CA ASN A 175 -9.34 3.87 36.95
C ASN A 175 -8.78 5.20 36.41
N GLY A 176 -8.97 6.39 36.97
CA GLY A 176 -9.44 6.85 38.27
C GLY A 176 -8.90 8.28 38.44
N ASP A 177 -9.64 9.11 39.16
CA ASP A 177 -9.29 10.37 39.85
C ASP A 177 -8.09 11.23 39.42
N ALA A 178 -8.41 12.49 39.08
CA ALA A 178 -7.90 13.69 39.77
C ALA A 178 -8.79 14.90 39.44
#